data_AF-A0A7J8VPZ5-F1
#
_entry.id   AF-A0A7J8VPZ5-F1
#
_cell.length_a   1.000
_cell.length_b   1.000
_cell.length_c   1.000
_cell.angle_alpha   90.00
_cell.angle_beta   90.00
_cell.angle_gamma   90.00
#
_symmetry.space_group_name_H-M   'P 1'
#
loop_
_entity.id
_entity.type
_entity.pdbx_description
1 polymer ?
#
loop_
_entity_poly.entity_id
_entity_poly.type
_entity_poly.pdbx_seq_one_letter_code
_entity_poly.pdbx_strand_id
1 'polypeptide(L)'
;TLSRYENQKRRDWNTFGQYLRNHRPPLSLSRCSGAHVLEFLRYLDQFGKTKVHTPLCPFFGHPNPPAPCPCPLRQAWGSLDALIGRLRAAFEEHGGKPEANPFGARAVRLYLREVRDSQSKARGISYEKKKRKRPPQVPQPPPSTS
;
A
#
# COMPACT_ATOMS: atom_id res chain seq x y z
N THR A 1 22.82 19.11 2.59
CA THR A 1 22.15 17.94 3.20
C THR A 1 21.08 17.44 2.24
N LEU A 2 21.00 16.14 1.95
CA LEU A 2 19.94 15.59 1.09
C LEU A 2 18.57 15.74 1.77
N SER A 3 17.51 15.96 0.99
CA SER A 3 16.13 16.03 1.48
C SER A 3 15.75 14.75 2.25
N ARG A 4 14.81 14.86 3.19
CA ARG A 4 14.21 13.70 3.90
C ARG A 4 13.76 12.61 2.91
N TYR A 5 13.15 13.02 1.81
CA TYR A 5 12.70 12.12 0.75
C TYR A 5 13.88 11.35 0.11
N GLU A 6 14.93 12.08 -0.26
CA GLU A 6 16.14 11.51 -0.88
C GLU A 6 16.86 10.52 0.03
N ASN A 7 16.98 10.85 1.32
CA ASN A 7 17.55 9.94 2.30
C ASN A 7 16.72 8.66 2.44
N GLN A 8 15.39 8.76 2.41
CA GLN A 8 14.51 7.59 2.48
C GLN A 8 14.61 6.73 1.20
N LYS A 9 14.58 7.36 0.02
CA LYS A 9 14.74 6.68 -1.27
C LYS A 9 16.05 5.91 -1.35
N ARG A 10 17.16 6.52 -0.92
CA ARG A 10 18.48 5.85 -0.86
C ARG A 10 18.48 4.64 0.06
N ARG A 11 17.86 4.74 1.25
CA ARG A 11 17.76 3.60 2.19
C ARG A 11 16.94 2.46 1.61
N ASP A 12 15.80 2.78 1.00
CA ASP A 12 14.93 1.79 0.39
C ASP A 12 15.63 1.08 -0.78
N TRP A 13 16.32 1.84 -1.62
CA TRP A 13 17.13 1.31 -2.72
C TRP A 13 18.22 0.35 -2.22
N ASN A 14 18.98 0.77 -1.20
CA ASN A 14 20.02 -0.07 -0.60
C ASN A 14 19.43 -1.36 0.01
N THR A 15 18.28 -1.24 0.68
CA THR A 15 17.58 -2.38 1.29
C THR A 15 17.15 -3.37 0.22
N PHE A 16 16.58 -2.89 -0.89
CA PHE A 16 16.20 -3.75 -2.00
C PHE A 16 17.42 -4.41 -2.68
N GLY A 17 18.51 -3.65 -2.88
CA GLY A 17 19.76 -4.20 -3.42
C GLY A 17 20.39 -5.26 -2.49
N GLN A 18 20.25 -5.12 -1.18
CA GLN A 18 20.66 -6.15 -0.22
C GLN A 18 19.75 -7.38 -0.30
N TYR A 19 18.44 -7.19 -0.42
CA TYR A 19 17.49 -8.29 -0.62
C TYR A 19 17.85 -9.14 -1.85
N LEU A 20 18.13 -8.52 -3.00
CA LEU A 20 18.53 -9.24 -4.22
C LEU A 20 19.83 -10.03 -4.05
N ARG A 21 20.83 -9.47 -3.36
CA ARG A 21 22.11 -10.15 -3.09
C ARG A 21 21.95 -11.34 -2.13
N ASN A 22 21.00 -11.26 -1.21
CA ASN A 22 20.71 -12.32 -0.25
C ASN A 22 19.83 -13.44 -0.83
N HIS A 23 19.21 -13.22 -1.98
CA HIS A 23 18.45 -14.25 -2.69
C HIS A 23 19.38 -15.44 -3.06
N ARG A 24 18.82 -16.66 -3.13
CA ARG A 24 19.57 -17.86 -3.50
C ARG A 24 18.96 -18.52 -4.76
N PRO A 25 19.63 -18.45 -5.93
CA PRO A 25 20.93 -17.81 -6.18
C PRO A 25 20.86 -16.27 -6.14
N PRO A 26 21.98 -15.56 -5.91
CA PRO A 26 21.99 -14.10 -5.91
C PRO A 26 21.46 -13.52 -7.22
N LEU A 27 20.61 -12.49 -7.11
CA LEU A 27 19.99 -11.85 -8.26
C LEU A 27 20.68 -10.53 -8.58
N SER A 28 20.97 -10.30 -9.85
CA SER A 28 21.31 -8.97 -10.36
C SER A 28 20.04 -8.18 -10.64
N LEU A 29 20.14 -6.85 -10.58
CA LEU A 29 19.02 -5.97 -10.95
C LEU A 29 18.56 -6.18 -12.40
N SER A 30 19.47 -6.50 -13.32
CA SER A 30 19.15 -6.81 -14.73
C SER A 30 18.29 -8.07 -14.91
N ARG A 31 18.33 -8.99 -13.96
CA ARG A 31 17.50 -10.21 -13.94
C ARG A 31 16.29 -10.08 -13.00
N CYS A 32 16.17 -8.94 -12.32
CA CYS A 32 15.04 -8.65 -11.46
C CYS A 32 13.79 -8.44 -12.31
N SER A 33 12.66 -8.95 -11.82
CA SER A 33 11.37 -8.88 -12.49
C SER A 33 10.31 -8.50 -11.48
N GLY A 34 9.08 -8.24 -11.96
CA GLY A 34 7.95 -7.97 -11.07
C GLY A 34 7.72 -9.06 -10.03
N ALA A 35 8.04 -10.33 -10.32
CA ALA A 35 7.89 -11.42 -9.36
C ALA A 35 8.79 -11.26 -8.13
N HIS A 36 10.07 -10.93 -8.35
CA HIS A 36 11.04 -10.66 -7.27
C HIS A 36 10.65 -9.43 -6.45
N VAL A 37 10.07 -8.42 -7.09
CA VAL A 37 9.49 -7.26 -6.38
C VAL A 37 8.34 -7.70 -5.50
N LEU A 38 7.42 -8.53 -5.99
CA LEU A 38 6.29 -9.04 -5.18
C LEU A 38 6.76 -9.87 -4.00
N GLU A 39 7.76 -10.71 -4.18
CA GLU A 39 8.39 -11.48 -3.10
C GLU A 39 9.00 -10.56 -2.05
N PHE A 40 9.73 -9.51 -2.47
CA PHE A 40 10.25 -8.49 -1.57
C PHE A 40 9.14 -7.80 -0.78
N LEU A 41 8.04 -7.39 -1.43
CA LEU A 41 6.92 -6.76 -0.73
C LEU A 41 6.27 -7.70 0.31
N ARG A 42 6.21 -9.00 0.04
CA ARG A 42 5.71 -10.01 1.00
C ARG A 42 6.71 -10.26 2.13
N TYR A 43 8.00 -10.26 1.85
CA TYR A 43 9.05 -10.33 2.86
C TYR A 43 8.93 -9.18 3.88
N LEU A 44 8.59 -7.97 3.41
CA LEU A 44 8.41 -6.81 4.30
C LEU A 44 7.24 -6.95 5.29
N ASP A 45 6.28 -7.85 5.05
CA ASP A 45 5.18 -8.08 5.99
C ASP A 45 5.68 -8.65 7.34
N GLN A 46 6.85 -9.30 7.38
CA GLN A 46 7.48 -9.75 8.62
C GLN A 46 7.80 -8.60 9.58
N PHE A 47 8.00 -7.40 9.04
CA PHE A 47 8.26 -6.17 9.80
C PHE A 47 7.04 -5.24 9.82
N GLY A 48 5.88 -5.76 9.41
CA GLY A 48 4.62 -5.05 9.38
C GLY A 48 4.15 -4.63 10.76
N LYS A 49 3.50 -3.46 10.83
CA LYS A 49 2.88 -2.95 12.07
C LYS A 49 1.36 -2.82 11.97
N THR A 50 0.78 -3.07 10.80
CA THR A 50 -0.64 -2.95 10.58
C THR A 50 -1.32 -4.29 10.79
N LYS A 51 -2.28 -4.37 11.71
CA LYS A 51 -3.17 -5.53 11.83
C LYS A 51 -4.10 -5.58 10.61
N VAL A 52 -4.06 -6.69 9.87
CA VAL A 52 -4.95 -6.92 8.71
C VAL A 52 -5.88 -8.08 9.03
N HIS A 53 -7.15 -7.75 9.32
CA HIS A 53 -8.16 -8.74 9.68
C HIS A 53 -8.47 -9.65 8.48
N THR A 54 -8.50 -10.97 8.71
CA THR A 54 -8.98 -11.94 7.73
C THR A 54 -10.51 -11.92 7.65
N PRO A 55 -11.13 -12.36 6.54
CA PRO A 55 -12.60 -12.37 6.42
C PRO A 55 -13.33 -13.18 7.51
N LEU A 56 -12.66 -14.15 8.12
CA LEU A 56 -13.19 -14.98 9.21
C LEU A 56 -12.99 -14.34 10.59
N CYS A 57 -12.30 -13.21 10.69
CA CYS A 57 -12.08 -12.51 11.95
C CYS A 57 -13.37 -11.82 12.39
N PRO A 58 -13.79 -11.94 13.68
CA PRO A 58 -14.94 -11.22 14.21
C PRO A 58 -14.84 -9.69 14.07
N PHE A 59 -13.61 -9.17 13.97
CA PHE A 59 -13.33 -7.76 13.79
C PHE A 59 -13.17 -7.34 12.32
N PHE A 60 -13.37 -8.23 11.36
CA PHE A 60 -13.36 -7.85 9.95
C PHE A 60 -14.42 -6.77 9.70
N GLY A 61 -14.04 -5.68 9.04
CA GLY A 61 -14.94 -4.56 8.80
C GLY A 61 -15.08 -3.58 9.98
N HIS A 62 -14.38 -3.79 11.10
CA HIS A 62 -14.46 -2.91 12.26
C HIS A 62 -13.24 -1.98 12.32
N PRO A 63 -13.41 -0.64 12.22
CA PRO A 63 -12.30 0.30 12.21
C PRO A 63 -11.56 0.39 13.56
N ASN A 64 -12.29 0.23 14.66
CA ASN A 64 -11.77 0.28 16.03
C ASN A 64 -12.17 -1.01 16.76
N PRO A 65 -11.43 -2.12 16.61
CA PRO A 65 -11.76 -3.37 17.28
C PRO A 65 -11.61 -3.24 18.81
N PRO A 66 -12.59 -3.74 19.60
CA PRO A 66 -12.60 -3.59 21.06
C PRO A 66 -11.63 -4.54 21.79
N ALA A 67 -11.04 -5.52 21.09
CA ALA A 67 -10.15 -6.53 21.65
C ALA A 67 -9.09 -6.99 20.63
N PRO A 68 -7.96 -7.57 21.07
CA PRO A 68 -6.93 -8.09 20.17
C PRO A 68 -7.38 -9.33 19.40
N CYS A 69 -6.73 -9.63 18.26
CA CYS A 69 -6.98 -10.83 17.46
C CYS A 69 -5.69 -11.45 16.90
N PRO A 70 -5.72 -12.74 16.53
CA PRO A 70 -4.55 -13.46 16.01
C PRO A 70 -4.24 -13.12 14.55
N CYS A 71 -4.96 -12.17 13.92
CA CYS A 71 -4.70 -11.80 12.54
C CYS A 71 -3.25 -11.30 12.35
N PRO A 72 -2.65 -11.53 11.18
CA PRO A 72 -1.25 -11.17 10.95
C PRO A 72 -1.04 -9.65 10.97
N LEU A 73 0.17 -9.26 11.35
CA LEU A 73 0.67 -7.92 11.06
C LEU A 73 1.26 -7.90 9.65
N ARG A 74 1.02 -6.82 8.92
CA ARG A 74 1.50 -6.60 7.56
C ARG A 74 1.90 -5.14 7.36
N GLN A 75 2.53 -4.82 6.24
CA GLN A 75 2.76 -3.45 5.84
C GLN A 75 1.43 -2.77 5.52
N ALA A 76 1.31 -1.48 5.86
CA ALA A 76 0.18 -0.69 5.41
C ALA A 76 0.26 -0.49 3.89
N TRP A 77 -0.87 -0.54 3.20
CA TRP A 77 -0.93 -0.27 1.76
C TRP A 77 -0.18 1.02 1.37
N GLY A 78 -0.43 2.13 2.06
CA GLY A 78 0.20 3.42 1.76
C GLY A 78 1.73 3.40 1.94
N SER A 79 2.26 2.58 2.84
CA SER A 79 3.71 2.40 3.01
C SER A 79 4.32 1.63 1.83
N LEU A 80 3.65 0.58 1.35
CA LEU A 80 4.09 -0.19 0.18
C LEU A 80 4.02 0.65 -1.10
N ASP A 81 2.94 1.40 -1.30
CA ASP A 81 2.75 2.26 -2.46
C ASP A 81 3.84 3.34 -2.53
N ALA A 82 4.09 4.04 -1.42
CA ALA A 82 5.14 5.05 -1.33
C ALA A 82 6.55 4.45 -1.53
N LEU A 83 6.81 3.25 -1.00
CA LEU A 83 8.06 2.52 -1.22
C LEU A 83 8.27 2.20 -2.71
N ILE A 84 7.26 1.66 -3.38
CA ILE A 84 7.32 1.35 -4.80
C ILE A 84 7.53 2.62 -5.64
N GLY A 85 6.88 3.73 -5.29
CA GLY A 85 7.12 5.03 -5.93
C GLY A 85 8.58 5.47 -5.83
N ARG A 86 9.17 5.37 -4.64
CA ARG A 86 10.58 5.70 -4.42
C ARG A 86 11.53 4.77 -5.18
N LEU A 87 11.25 3.46 -5.20
CA LEU A 87 12.08 2.49 -5.92
C LEU A 87 11.99 2.65 -7.44
N ARG A 88 10.85 3.07 -7.98
CA ARG A 88 10.73 3.44 -9.40
C ARG A 88 11.65 4.61 -9.74
N ALA A 89 11.57 5.69 -8.96
CA ALA A 89 12.41 6.87 -9.14
C ALA A 89 13.91 6.54 -9.00
N ALA A 90 14.27 5.75 -7.99
CA ALA A 90 15.66 5.31 -7.81
C ALA A 90 16.17 4.48 -9.00
N PHE A 91 15.34 3.59 -9.57
CA PHE A 91 15.72 2.79 -10.72
C PHE A 91 16.07 3.66 -11.94
N GLU A 92 15.27 4.69 -12.20
CA GLU A 92 15.49 5.63 -13.31
C GLU A 92 16.76 6.48 -13.11
N GLU A 93 16.98 6.97 -11.88
CA GLU A 93 18.21 7.71 -11.52
C GLU A 93 19.48 6.85 -11.64
N HIS A 94 19.36 5.53 -11.48
CA HIS A 94 20.44 4.58 -11.71
C HIS A 94 20.56 4.12 -13.18
N GLY A 95 19.97 4.87 -14.12
CA GLY A 95 20.08 4.63 -15.57
C GLY A 95 19.10 3.59 -16.12
N GLY A 96 18.14 3.14 -15.29
CA GLY A 96 17.12 2.21 -15.70
C GLY A 96 16.06 2.85 -16.60
N LYS A 97 15.64 2.15 -17.66
CA LYS A 97 14.58 2.63 -18.55
C LYS A 97 13.19 2.39 -17.92
N PRO A 98 12.24 3.34 -17.99
CA PRO A 98 10.90 3.18 -17.43
C PRO A 98 10.17 1.91 -17.92
N GLU A 99 10.38 1.51 -19.17
CA GLU A 99 9.73 0.33 -19.79
C GLU A 99 10.25 -0.99 -19.21
N ALA A 100 11.51 -1.01 -18.79
CA ALA A 100 12.16 -2.16 -18.17
C ALA A 100 12.05 -2.16 -16.63
N ASN A 101 11.37 -1.16 -16.05
CA ASN A 101 11.33 -0.96 -14.62
C ASN A 101 10.53 -2.08 -13.91
N PRO A 102 11.17 -2.92 -13.06
CA PRO A 102 10.50 -4.06 -12.43
C PRO A 102 9.46 -3.61 -11.40
N PHE A 103 9.65 -2.45 -10.77
CA PHE A 103 8.69 -1.85 -9.86
C PHE A 103 7.48 -1.28 -10.62
N GLY A 104 7.68 -0.93 -11.90
CA GLY A 104 6.64 -0.54 -12.85
C GLY A 104 5.78 -1.70 -13.35
N ALA A 105 6.16 -2.96 -13.12
CA ALA A 105 5.49 -4.12 -13.74
C ALA A 105 3.99 -4.22 -13.43
N ARG A 106 3.21 -4.73 -14.40
CA ARG A 106 1.75 -4.91 -14.27
C ARG A 106 1.37 -5.72 -13.03
N ALA A 107 2.11 -6.79 -12.73
CA ALA A 107 1.88 -7.64 -11.56
C ALA A 107 2.00 -6.86 -10.24
N VAL A 108 2.99 -5.95 -10.13
CA VAL A 108 3.17 -5.08 -8.95
C VAL A 108 1.99 -4.12 -8.77
N ARG A 109 1.50 -3.52 -9.87
CA ARG A 109 0.33 -2.63 -9.82
C ARG A 109 -0.94 -3.35 -9.39
N LEU A 110 -1.16 -4.56 -9.90
CA LEU A 110 -2.33 -5.37 -9.52
C LEU A 110 -2.26 -5.80 -8.05
N TYR A 111 -1.08 -6.21 -7.58
CA TYR A 111 -0.87 -6.54 -6.17
C TYR A 111 -1.17 -5.36 -5.24
N LEU A 112 -0.65 -4.16 -5.54
CA LEU A 112 -0.92 -2.98 -4.73
C LEU A 112 -2.41 -2.62 -4.69
N ARG A 113 -3.14 -2.82 -5.80
CA ARG A 113 -4.60 -2.65 -5.85
C ARG A 113 -5.31 -3.67 -4.96
N GLU A 114 -4.94 -4.94 -5.06
CA GLU A 114 -5.52 -6.00 -4.24
C GLU A 114 -5.28 -5.75 -2.74
N VAL A 115 -4.06 -5.38 -2.35
CA VAL A 115 -3.72 -5.04 -0.96
C VAL A 115 -4.52 -3.84 -0.46
N ARG A 116 -4.71 -2.81 -1.30
CA ARG A 116 -5.56 -1.67 -0.98
C ARG A 116 -6.98 -2.14 -0.66
N ASP A 117 -7.58 -2.90 -1.56
CA ASP A 117 -8.96 -3.35 -1.45
C ASP A 117 -9.15 -4.28 -0.24
N SER A 118 -8.22 -5.21 -0.02
CA SER A 118 -8.27 -6.13 1.11
C SER A 118 -8.15 -5.39 2.44
N GLN A 119 -7.21 -4.44 2.57
CA GLN A 119 -7.01 -3.68 3.81
C GLN A 119 -8.17 -2.70 4.06
N SER A 120 -8.72 -2.09 3.01
CA SER A 120 -9.90 -1.23 3.11
C SER A 120 -11.12 -2.00 3.63
N LYS A 121 -11.42 -3.17 3.06
CA LYS A 121 -12.50 -4.04 3.53
C LYS A 121 -12.27 -4.50 4.96
N ALA A 122 -11.05 -4.94 5.30
CA ALA A 122 -10.71 -5.40 6.64
C ALA A 122 -10.91 -4.32 7.73
N ARG A 123 -10.76 -3.04 7.38
CA ARG A 123 -10.99 -1.89 8.29
C ARG A 123 -12.42 -1.34 8.24
N GLY A 124 -13.31 -1.90 7.41
CA GLY A 124 -14.67 -1.39 7.24
C GLY A 124 -14.77 -0.12 6.40
N ILE A 125 -13.69 0.23 5.70
CA ILE A 125 -13.64 1.40 4.82
C ILE A 125 -14.12 0.93 3.45
N SER A 126 -15.44 0.89 3.24
CA SER A 126 -15.98 0.72 1.89
C SER A 126 -15.91 2.04 1.14
N TYR A 127 -15.36 2.03 -0.07
CA TYR A 127 -15.44 3.18 -0.98
C TYR A 127 -16.82 3.28 -1.67
N GLU A 128 -17.77 2.38 -1.37
CA GLU A 128 -19.18 2.55 -1.73
C GLU A 128 -19.71 3.81 -1.06
N LYS A 129 -19.59 4.91 -1.81
CA LYS A 129 -20.33 6.15 -1.67
C LYS A 129 -20.40 6.62 -0.22
N LYS A 130 -19.53 7.58 0.11
CA LYS A 130 -19.99 8.83 0.75
C LYS A 130 -21.11 9.43 -0.12
N LYS A 131 -22.28 8.78 -0.17
CA LYS A 131 -23.56 9.37 -0.49
C LYS A 131 -23.82 10.28 0.70
N ARG A 132 -23.20 11.46 0.61
CA ARG A 132 -23.70 12.74 1.11
C ARG A 132 -24.79 12.56 2.16
N LYS A 133 -24.43 12.55 3.45
CA LYS A 133 -25.35 13.02 4.49
C LYS A 133 -25.57 14.51 4.20
N ARG A 134 -26.45 14.81 3.24
CA ARG A 134 -27.07 16.13 3.13
C ARG A 134 -27.91 16.24 4.41
N PRO A 135 -27.78 17.31 5.21
CA PRO A 135 -28.70 17.52 6.32
C PRO A 135 -30.14 17.51 5.77
N PRO A 136 -31.12 16.97 6.50
CA PRO A 136 -32.51 17.07 6.08
C PRO A 136 -32.83 18.55 5.89
N GLN A 137 -33.28 18.93 4.69
CA GLN A 137 -33.90 20.23 4.48
C GLN A 137 -35.17 20.25 5.33
N VAL A 138 -35.16 21.07 6.37
CA VAL A 138 -36.36 21.42 7.13
C VAL A 138 -37.31 22.12 6.14
N PRO A 139 -38.57 21.67 5.98
CA PRO A 139 -39.54 22.38 5.14
C PRO A 139 -39.72 23.80 5.69
N GLN A 140 -39.49 24.82 4.86
CA GLN A 140 -39.85 26.19 5.21
C GLN A 140 -41.38 26.32 5.21
N PRO A 141 -41.99 27.00 6.20
CA PRO A 141 -43.41 27.28 6.18
C PRO A 141 -43.75 28.25 5.03
N PRO A 142 -44.97 28.16 4.46
CA PRO A 142 -45.37 28.99 3.32
C PRO A 142 -45.40 30.48 3.70
N PRO A 143 -45.13 31.39 2.75
CA PRO A 143 -45.19 32.82 2.99
C PRO A 143 -46.62 33.25 3.30
N SER A 144 -46.78 33.98 4.41
CA SER A 144 -48.00 34.72 4.73
C SER A 144 -48.18 35.86 3.73
N THR A 145 -49.23 35.78 2.92
CA THR A 145 -49.71 36.89 2.09
C THR A 145 -50.44 37.90 2.96
N SER A 146 -49.96 39.14 2.96
CA SER A 146 -50.73 40.35 3.29
C SER A 146 -50.82 41.21 2.04
#